data_AF-A0A1I2ZCC1-F1
#
_entry.id   AF-A0A1I2ZCC1-F1
#
_cell.length_a   1.000
_cell.length_b   1.000
_cell.length_c   1.000
_cell.angle_alpha   90.00
_cell.angle_beta   90.00
_cell.angle_gamma   90.00
#
_symmetry.space_group_name_H-M   'P 1'
#
loop_
_entity.id
_entity.type
_entity.pdbx_description
1 polymer ?
#
loop_
_entity_poly.entity_id
_entity_poly.type
_entity_poly.pdbx_seq_one_letter_code
_entity_poly.pdbx_strand_id
1 'polypeptide(L)'
;MATEIKAPSFPESVAEGTVAAWHKQPGDSVERDELIVEIETDKVVLEVVAPEAGTLSEIKVEEGDTCESEQVLGMLGAAEEKAESKSDAKPQGGQDAEPEQKAEKQAEQKSEKPAASGKSYDVKAPSFPESVQEGTVATWHKKVGEAVKRDEVLADIETDKVVLEVVAPADGALSDIKVQEGEQVESEALLATFAEGAGGSEGGEAEGASAESRGDESEASGAESDEKVGDKIVAPAARKLIAEHDLDVSKIEGTGKGGRVLKEDVQKAVKEGNAKKSAPAAKSGGGAKAAAAAAPAVEGERPEKRVPMSRLRQTIAKRLVQAQQTAAMLTTYNEVDMTAVMALRAQYKDTFLKAHDTKLGFMGFFVKAASEALKRFPDVNASIDGTDIVYHGYQDIGVAVSTDRGLVVPVLRDTDSMKIADVEKTIVDFGKRARDGKLGIDEMQGGTFTITNGGIFGSLMSTPILNPPQTAILGMHKIQERPMAVNGKVEIRPMMYLALSYDHRMIDGKDAVQFLVAIKDLLEDPARLLLDI
;
A
#
# COMPACT_ATOMS: atom_id res chain seq x y z
N MET A 1 -5.24 -31.92 43.48
CA MET A 1 -6.41 -31.09 43.81
C MET A 1 -6.94 -30.56 42.50
N ALA A 2 -8.25 -30.55 42.29
CA ALA A 2 -8.82 -30.02 41.03
C ALA A 2 -8.91 -28.49 41.13
N THR A 3 -8.39 -27.78 40.15
CA THR A 3 -8.43 -26.32 40.03
C THR A 3 -9.65 -25.94 39.20
N GLU A 4 -10.46 -24.99 39.67
CA GLU A 4 -11.69 -24.57 38.99
C GLU A 4 -11.37 -23.60 37.84
N ILE A 5 -11.96 -23.84 36.66
CA ILE A 5 -11.94 -22.91 35.53
C ILE A 5 -13.20 -22.06 35.62
N LYS A 6 -13.05 -20.73 35.73
CA LYS A 6 -14.15 -19.79 35.95
C LYS A 6 -14.31 -18.83 34.78
N ALA A 7 -15.54 -18.41 34.52
CA ALA A 7 -15.83 -17.30 33.63
C ALA A 7 -15.24 -15.99 34.20
N PRO A 8 -14.64 -15.13 33.37
CA PRO A 8 -14.06 -13.87 33.80
C PRO A 8 -15.16 -12.92 34.30
N SER A 9 -14.77 -11.93 35.09
CA SER A 9 -15.73 -10.91 35.54
C SER A 9 -16.23 -10.07 34.37
N PHE A 10 -17.56 -10.04 34.19
CA PHE A 10 -18.19 -9.23 33.14
C PHE A 10 -18.34 -7.76 33.57
N PRO A 11 -18.21 -6.78 32.64
CA PRO A 11 -18.53 -5.38 32.94
C PRO A 11 -19.97 -5.20 33.40
N GLU A 12 -20.26 -4.25 34.29
CA GLU A 12 -21.61 -4.03 34.88
C GLU A 12 -22.77 -3.89 33.88
N SER A 13 -22.47 -3.65 32.59
CA SER A 13 -23.45 -3.59 31.51
C SER A 13 -23.82 -4.94 30.86
N VAL A 14 -23.20 -6.06 31.24
CA VAL A 14 -23.41 -7.40 30.65
C VAL A 14 -23.76 -8.40 31.75
N ALA A 15 -24.95 -8.99 31.67
CA ALA A 15 -25.48 -9.89 32.71
C ALA A 15 -25.07 -11.37 32.51
N GLU A 16 -24.92 -11.82 31.27
CA GLU A 16 -24.62 -13.21 30.90
C GLU A 16 -23.76 -13.25 29.62
N GLY A 17 -22.97 -14.31 29.45
CA GLY A 17 -22.19 -14.60 28.25
C GLY A 17 -22.47 -16.02 27.74
N THR A 18 -22.27 -16.27 26.45
CA THR A 18 -22.45 -17.59 25.83
C THR A 18 -21.10 -18.23 25.55
N VAL A 19 -20.93 -19.52 25.87
CA VAL A 19 -19.71 -20.25 25.53
C VAL A 19 -19.66 -20.46 24.02
N ALA A 20 -18.69 -19.85 23.34
CA ALA A 20 -18.58 -19.86 21.89
C ALA A 20 -17.88 -21.11 21.37
N ALA A 21 -16.71 -21.44 21.93
CA ALA A 21 -15.93 -22.61 21.55
C ALA A 21 -15.00 -23.08 22.67
N TRP A 22 -14.92 -24.39 22.87
CA TRP A 22 -13.91 -25.06 23.67
C TRP A 22 -12.75 -25.49 22.78
N HIS A 23 -11.54 -25.03 23.10
CA HIS A 23 -10.32 -25.39 22.38
C HIS A 23 -9.65 -26.66 22.90
N LYS A 24 -10.17 -27.22 24.00
CA LYS A 24 -9.62 -28.39 24.71
C LYS A 24 -10.74 -29.32 25.15
N GLN A 25 -10.52 -30.63 25.00
CA GLN A 25 -11.48 -31.66 25.39
C GLN A 25 -11.14 -32.27 26.76
N PRO A 26 -12.11 -32.86 27.48
CA PRO A 26 -11.82 -33.57 28.71
C PRO A 26 -10.80 -34.69 28.46
N GLY A 27 -9.66 -34.64 29.16
CA GLY A 27 -8.51 -35.52 28.99
C GLY A 27 -7.29 -34.87 28.32
N ASP A 28 -7.43 -33.67 27.75
CA ASP A 28 -6.32 -32.95 27.15
C ASP A 28 -5.45 -32.26 28.20
N SER A 29 -4.13 -32.34 28.00
CA SER A 29 -3.16 -31.58 28.77
C SER A 29 -3.15 -30.12 28.31
N VAL A 30 -3.17 -29.20 29.27
CA VAL A 30 -3.08 -27.76 29.06
C VAL A 30 -1.91 -27.19 29.85
N GLU A 31 -1.18 -26.26 29.24
CA GLU A 31 -0.15 -25.49 29.90
C GLU A 31 -0.75 -24.27 30.60
N ARG A 32 -0.06 -23.72 31.60
CA ARG A 32 -0.49 -22.48 32.26
C ARG A 32 -0.54 -21.34 31.25
N ASP A 33 -1.56 -20.49 31.36
CA ASP A 33 -1.85 -19.36 30.47
C ASP A 33 -2.23 -19.78 29.03
N GLU A 34 -2.47 -21.07 28.78
CA GLU A 34 -2.98 -21.56 27.49
C GLU A 34 -4.49 -21.31 27.36
N LEU A 35 -4.95 -20.92 26.17
CA LEU A 35 -6.37 -20.69 25.88
C LEU A 35 -7.18 -21.99 25.98
N ILE A 36 -8.22 -21.99 26.80
CA ILE A 36 -9.09 -23.16 27.01
C ILE A 36 -10.46 -22.95 26.36
N VAL A 37 -11.09 -21.80 26.59
CA VAL A 37 -12.47 -21.54 26.15
C VAL A 37 -12.67 -20.08 25.78
N GLU A 38 -13.48 -19.82 24.76
CA GLU A 38 -13.92 -18.50 24.35
C GLU A 38 -15.37 -18.26 24.77
N ILE A 39 -15.64 -17.08 25.34
CA ILE A 39 -16.97 -16.66 25.76
C ILE A 39 -17.36 -15.44 24.95
N GLU A 40 -18.47 -15.52 24.23
CA GLU A 40 -19.02 -14.40 23.48
C GLU A 40 -20.04 -13.65 24.34
N THR A 41 -19.87 -12.33 24.44
CA THR A 41 -20.86 -11.42 25.02
C THR A 41 -21.40 -10.49 23.93
N ASP A 42 -22.44 -9.71 24.24
CA ASP A 42 -23.06 -8.77 23.29
C ASP A 42 -22.09 -7.73 22.68
N LYS A 43 -20.92 -7.54 23.29
CA LYS A 43 -19.97 -6.49 22.94
C LYS A 43 -18.54 -6.98 22.70
N VAL A 44 -18.13 -8.09 23.30
CA VAL A 44 -16.74 -8.56 23.27
C VAL A 44 -16.68 -10.08 23.36
N VAL A 45 -15.72 -10.70 22.65
CA VAL A 45 -15.32 -12.09 22.87
C VAL A 45 -14.21 -12.12 23.93
N LEU A 46 -14.43 -12.86 25.00
CA LEU A 46 -13.54 -12.99 26.15
C LEU A 46 -12.84 -14.35 26.10
N GLU A 47 -11.53 -14.35 26.22
CA GLU A 47 -10.69 -15.54 26.25
C GLU A 47 -10.45 -15.99 27.70
N VAL A 48 -10.69 -17.26 27.98
CA VAL A 48 -10.42 -17.87 29.29
C VAL A 48 -9.20 -18.77 29.17
N VAL A 49 -8.15 -18.40 29.89
CA VAL A 49 -6.87 -19.11 29.92
C VAL A 49 -6.75 -20.04 31.12
N ALA A 50 -5.88 -21.04 31.01
CA ALA A 50 -5.59 -22.01 32.05
C ALA A 50 -4.89 -21.35 33.26
N PRO A 51 -5.45 -21.41 34.48
CA PRO A 51 -4.80 -20.83 35.65
C PRO A 51 -3.52 -21.57 36.06
N GLU A 52 -3.42 -22.87 35.75
CA GLU A 52 -2.27 -23.75 36.05
C GLU A 52 -2.15 -24.83 34.97
N ALA A 53 -0.95 -25.42 34.82
CA ALA A 53 -0.73 -26.55 33.93
C ALA A 53 -1.34 -27.83 34.53
N GLY A 54 -2.10 -28.57 33.72
CA GLY A 54 -2.81 -29.76 34.17
C GLY A 54 -3.59 -30.44 33.05
N THR A 55 -4.52 -31.32 33.42
CA THR A 55 -5.38 -32.03 32.45
C THR A 55 -6.82 -31.61 32.65
N LEU A 56 -7.52 -31.23 31.60
CA LEU A 56 -8.94 -30.86 31.69
C LEU A 56 -9.76 -32.09 32.14
N SER A 57 -10.34 -32.07 33.33
CA SER A 57 -10.98 -33.27 33.90
C SER A 57 -12.47 -33.36 33.57
N GLU A 58 -13.18 -32.22 33.55
CA GLU A 58 -14.62 -32.18 33.33
C GLU A 58 -15.05 -30.80 32.81
N ILE A 59 -15.92 -30.78 31.80
CA ILE A 59 -16.61 -29.57 31.31
C ILE A 59 -18.03 -29.58 31.91
N LYS A 60 -18.42 -28.48 32.56
CA LYS A 60 -19.74 -28.32 33.20
C LYS A 60 -20.71 -27.48 32.37
N VAL A 61 -20.20 -26.68 31.44
CA VAL A 61 -20.96 -25.79 30.57
C VAL A 61 -20.54 -26.07 29.13
N GLU A 62 -21.45 -26.58 28.32
CA GLU A 62 -21.15 -27.01 26.95
C GLU A 62 -21.10 -25.83 25.97
N GLU A 63 -20.60 -26.04 24.76
CA GLU A 63 -20.62 -25.03 23.69
C GLU A 63 -22.07 -24.63 23.38
N GLY A 64 -22.34 -23.33 23.38
CA GLY A 64 -23.67 -22.76 23.17
C GLY A 64 -24.49 -22.51 24.44
N ASP A 65 -24.02 -22.95 25.62
CA ASP A 65 -24.69 -22.68 26.89
C ASP A 65 -24.38 -21.27 27.44
N THR A 66 -25.31 -20.73 28.24
CA THR A 66 -25.15 -19.44 28.92
C THR A 66 -24.43 -19.58 30.27
N CYS A 67 -23.55 -18.62 30.58
CA CYS A 67 -22.78 -18.56 31.82
C CYS A 67 -22.82 -17.15 32.45
N GLU A 68 -22.83 -17.11 33.78
CA GLU A 68 -22.75 -15.89 34.59
C GLU A 68 -21.30 -15.57 34.97
N SER A 69 -21.05 -14.31 35.34
CA SER A 69 -19.74 -13.84 35.82
C SER A 69 -19.24 -14.71 36.99
N GLU A 70 -17.97 -15.13 36.96
CA GLU A 70 -17.33 -16.00 37.98
C GLU A 70 -17.91 -17.42 38.10
N GLN A 71 -18.81 -17.83 37.20
CA GLN A 71 -19.36 -19.19 37.20
C GLN A 71 -18.28 -20.22 36.81
N VAL A 72 -18.30 -21.39 37.47
CA VAL A 72 -17.39 -22.50 37.18
C VAL A 72 -17.79 -23.19 35.87
N LEU A 73 -16.93 -23.10 34.86
CA LEU A 73 -17.11 -23.66 33.52
C LEU A 73 -16.60 -25.11 33.43
N GLY A 74 -15.57 -25.45 34.20
CA GLY A 74 -14.96 -26.78 34.18
C GLY A 74 -13.95 -26.98 35.30
N MET A 75 -13.35 -28.17 35.36
CA MET A 75 -12.31 -28.51 36.33
C MET A 75 -11.03 -28.97 35.65
N LEU A 76 -9.90 -28.61 36.24
CA LEU A 76 -8.55 -28.93 35.80
C LEU A 76 -7.87 -29.83 36.85
N GLY A 77 -7.51 -31.05 36.47
CA GLY A 77 -6.77 -32.00 37.28
C GLY A 77 -5.27 -31.75 37.28
N ALA A 78 -4.56 -32.22 38.32
CA ALA A 78 -3.11 -32.08 38.41
C ALA A 78 -2.39 -32.89 37.30
N ALA A 79 -1.30 -32.34 36.77
CA ALA A 79 -0.48 -32.98 35.73
C ALA A 79 0.12 -34.30 36.24
N GLU A 80 -0.31 -35.43 35.68
CA GLU A 80 0.41 -36.70 35.78
C GLU A 80 1.31 -36.87 34.54
N GLU A 81 2.60 -37.16 34.75
CA GLU A 81 3.53 -37.58 33.70
C GLU A 81 3.00 -38.84 32.99
N LYS A 82 2.91 -38.77 31.65
CA LYS A 82 2.44 -39.85 30.78
C LYS A 82 3.19 -41.17 31.02
N ALA A 83 2.45 -42.23 31.31
CA ALA A 83 2.84 -43.61 31.02
C ALA A 83 1.95 -44.17 29.89
N GLU A 84 2.55 -44.50 28.76
CA GLU A 84 1.90 -45.32 27.72
C GLU A 84 1.68 -46.75 28.25
N SER A 85 0.46 -47.28 28.12
CA SER A 85 0.24 -48.70 27.78
C SER A 85 -1.12 -48.89 27.09
N LYS A 86 -1.09 -49.55 25.94
CA LYS A 86 -2.26 -50.04 25.20
C LYS A 86 -2.62 -51.47 25.67
N SER A 87 -3.94 -51.75 25.80
CA SER A 87 -4.69 -52.94 25.31
C SER A 87 -4.26 -54.35 25.80
N ASP A 88 -5.07 -55.36 26.15
CA ASP A 88 -6.52 -55.62 26.15
C ASP A 88 -6.85 -56.94 26.90
N ALA A 89 -8.12 -57.09 27.27
CA ALA A 89 -8.99 -58.30 27.24
C ALA A 89 -8.66 -59.65 27.95
N LYS A 90 -9.75 -60.34 28.33
CA LYS A 90 -9.86 -61.82 28.36
C LYS A 90 -11.28 -62.22 27.93
N PRO A 91 -11.57 -63.48 27.54
CA PRO A 91 -10.66 -64.55 27.10
C PRO A 91 -11.12 -65.29 25.82
N GLN A 92 -10.20 -65.83 25.03
CA GLN A 92 -10.38 -67.18 24.47
C GLN A 92 -9.05 -67.82 24.03
N GLY A 93 -8.75 -68.96 24.67
CA GLY A 93 -8.20 -70.17 24.06
C GLY A 93 -6.80 -70.19 23.42
N GLY A 94 -5.91 -71.00 24.00
CA GLY A 94 -5.15 -71.99 23.21
C GLY A 94 -3.64 -71.79 23.02
N GLN A 95 -2.87 -72.57 23.79
CA GLN A 95 -1.66 -73.33 23.45
C GLN A 95 -0.37 -72.71 22.86
N ASP A 96 0.70 -72.94 23.63
CA ASP A 96 2.01 -73.52 23.29
C ASP A 96 3.06 -72.77 22.43
N ALA A 97 4.30 -72.81 22.97
CA ALA A 97 5.62 -72.93 22.34
C ALA A 97 6.46 -71.67 21.99
N GLU A 98 7.61 -71.58 22.67
CA GLU A 98 8.92 -71.03 22.24
C GLU A 98 9.49 -71.81 21.01
N PRO A 99 10.63 -71.46 20.35
CA PRO A 99 11.56 -70.30 20.48
C PRO A 99 12.16 -69.76 19.12
N GLU A 100 13.18 -68.89 19.23
CA GLU A 100 14.36 -68.71 18.33
C GLU A 100 14.40 -67.84 17.02
N GLN A 101 15.36 -66.90 17.05
CA GLN A 101 16.46 -66.61 16.08
C GLN A 101 16.34 -65.64 14.86
N LYS A 102 17.38 -64.75 14.82
CA LYS A 102 18.21 -64.22 13.70
C LYS A 102 17.68 -63.04 12.86
N ALA A 103 18.37 -61.88 12.91
CA ALA A 103 19.53 -61.41 12.09
C ALA A 103 19.04 -60.79 10.76
N GLU A 104 19.38 -59.56 10.35
CA GLU A 104 20.68 -58.93 10.06
C GLU A 104 20.51 -57.38 9.97
N LYS A 105 21.44 -56.55 10.49
CA LYS A 105 22.46 -55.70 9.77
C LYS A 105 21.90 -54.80 8.66
N GLN A 106 22.36 -53.58 8.38
CA GLN A 106 23.49 -52.73 8.80
C GLN A 106 23.15 -51.31 8.27
N ALA A 107 23.32 -50.26 9.07
CA ALA A 107 24.33 -49.21 8.89
C ALA A 107 24.24 -48.39 7.58
N GLU A 108 23.94 -47.10 7.72
CA GLU A 108 24.43 -46.07 6.79
C GLU A 108 25.38 -45.11 7.53
N GLN A 109 26.56 -45.00 6.94
CA GLN A 109 27.71 -44.24 7.39
C GLN A 109 27.66 -42.82 6.86
N LYS A 110 28.28 -41.95 7.67
CA LYS A 110 28.83 -40.65 7.34
C LYS A 110 29.82 -40.74 6.16
N SER A 111 29.74 -39.79 5.23
CA SER A 111 30.85 -39.37 4.38
C SER A 111 30.78 -37.87 4.08
N GLU A 112 31.86 -37.15 4.45
CA GLU A 112 32.29 -35.86 3.88
C GLU A 112 32.59 -36.03 2.36
N LYS A 113 32.70 -35.07 1.44
CA LYS A 113 32.97 -33.60 1.37
C LYS A 113 32.68 -33.20 -0.13
N PRO A 114 32.73 -31.92 -0.59
CA PRO A 114 33.99 -31.17 -0.67
C PRO A 114 33.89 -29.68 -0.25
N ALA A 115 35.02 -29.18 0.24
CA ALA A 115 35.25 -27.77 0.50
C ALA A 115 35.40 -27.00 -0.82
N ALA A 116 34.61 -25.94 -0.96
CA ALA A 116 34.97 -24.82 -1.83
C ALA A 116 35.76 -23.81 -0.97
N SER A 117 37.03 -23.62 -1.30
CA SER A 117 37.90 -22.59 -0.71
C SER A 117 37.59 -21.23 -1.35
N GLY A 118 36.53 -20.59 -0.87
CA GLY A 118 36.25 -19.17 -1.12
C GLY A 118 35.96 -18.49 0.21
N LYS A 119 36.41 -17.24 0.40
CA LYS A 119 36.03 -16.48 1.60
C LYS A 119 34.51 -16.32 1.59
N SER A 120 33.85 -16.78 2.66
CA SER A 120 32.42 -16.55 2.87
C SER A 120 32.21 -15.22 3.58
N TYR A 121 31.39 -14.34 3.00
CA TYR A 121 30.92 -13.11 3.63
C TYR A 121 29.49 -13.27 4.13
N ASP A 122 29.24 -12.65 5.27
CA ASP A 122 27.91 -12.52 5.85
C ASP A 122 27.22 -11.30 5.24
N VAL A 123 26.14 -11.51 4.50
CA VAL A 123 25.30 -10.42 3.96
C VAL A 123 24.30 -10.04 5.04
N LYS A 124 24.48 -8.85 5.61
CA LYS A 124 23.65 -8.31 6.68
C LYS A 124 22.67 -7.26 6.17
N ALA A 125 21.58 -7.07 6.91
CA ALA A 125 20.68 -5.94 6.72
C ALA A 125 21.45 -4.61 6.95
N PRO A 126 21.14 -3.55 6.20
CA PRO A 126 21.72 -2.24 6.39
C PRO A 126 21.29 -1.66 7.74
N SER A 127 22.07 -0.72 8.27
CA SER A 127 21.71 -0.03 9.50
C SER A 127 20.44 0.80 9.29
N PHE A 128 19.42 0.55 10.12
CA PHE A 128 18.17 1.30 10.07
C PHE A 128 18.29 2.62 10.84
N PRO A 129 17.62 3.71 10.41
CA PRO A 129 17.55 4.96 11.18
C PRO A 129 16.90 4.72 12.55
N GLU A 130 17.30 5.46 13.60
CA GLU A 130 16.86 5.26 15.00
C GLU A 130 15.33 5.17 15.21
N SER A 131 14.53 5.65 14.26
CA SER A 131 13.06 5.57 14.29
C SER A 131 12.46 4.28 13.71
N VAL A 132 13.27 3.32 13.25
CA VAL A 132 12.84 2.07 12.60
C VAL A 132 13.57 0.88 13.23
N GLN A 133 12.82 0.02 13.92
CA GLN A 133 13.38 -1.13 14.65
C GLN A 133 13.52 -2.39 13.78
N GLU A 134 12.66 -2.56 12.78
CA GLU A 134 12.58 -3.75 11.92
C GLU A 134 12.31 -3.38 10.45
N GLY A 135 12.82 -4.21 9.54
CA GLY A 135 12.57 -4.17 8.10
C GLY A 135 12.10 -5.52 7.58
N THR A 136 11.74 -5.62 6.30
CA THR A 136 11.32 -6.89 5.70
C THR A 136 11.89 -7.01 4.31
N VAL A 137 12.34 -8.21 3.98
CA VAL A 137 12.89 -8.50 2.65
C VAL A 137 11.73 -8.49 1.64
N ALA A 138 11.67 -7.47 0.79
CA ALA A 138 10.60 -7.28 -0.17
C ALA A 138 10.79 -8.14 -1.43
N THR A 139 12.00 -8.18 -1.98
CA THR A 139 12.32 -8.97 -3.18
C THR A 139 13.79 -9.33 -3.20
N TRP A 140 14.12 -10.60 -3.48
CA TRP A 140 15.45 -11.03 -3.84
C TRP A 140 15.63 -10.89 -5.34
N HIS A 141 16.60 -10.07 -5.75
CA HIS A 141 16.93 -9.88 -7.17
C HIS A 141 17.83 -10.99 -7.72
N LYS A 142 18.43 -11.80 -6.84
CA LYS A 142 19.45 -12.80 -7.17
C LYS A 142 19.19 -14.13 -6.48
N LYS A 143 19.38 -15.23 -7.21
CA LYS A 143 19.19 -16.59 -6.70
C LYS A 143 20.48 -17.18 -6.13
N VAL A 144 20.34 -18.19 -5.27
CA VAL A 144 21.47 -18.98 -4.77
C VAL A 144 22.26 -19.56 -5.97
N GLY A 145 23.56 -19.31 -6.00
CA GLY A 145 24.49 -19.74 -7.05
C GLY A 145 24.61 -18.78 -8.24
N GLU A 146 23.85 -17.69 -8.30
CA GLU A 146 23.95 -16.70 -9.37
C GLU A 146 25.18 -15.80 -9.17
N ALA A 147 25.96 -15.62 -10.23
CA ALA A 147 27.14 -14.75 -10.21
C ALA A 147 26.71 -13.27 -10.13
N VAL A 148 27.28 -12.55 -9.17
CA VAL A 148 27.04 -11.13 -8.91
C VAL A 148 28.37 -10.41 -8.74
N LYS A 149 28.40 -9.16 -9.18
CA LYS A 149 29.56 -8.29 -8.99
C LYS A 149 29.43 -7.51 -7.69
N ARG A 150 30.56 -7.04 -7.16
CA ARG A 150 30.60 -6.11 -6.03
C ARG A 150 29.71 -4.90 -6.31
N ASP A 151 28.99 -4.47 -5.29
CA ASP A 151 28.03 -3.35 -5.29
C ASP A 151 26.76 -3.59 -6.14
N GLU A 152 26.54 -4.81 -6.64
CA GLU A 152 25.29 -5.20 -7.30
C GLU A 152 24.19 -5.51 -6.27
N VAL A 153 22.95 -5.10 -6.55
CA VAL A 153 21.81 -5.27 -5.63
C VAL A 153 21.41 -6.75 -5.55
N LEU A 154 21.39 -7.28 -4.33
CA LEU A 154 21.00 -8.65 -4.00
C LEU A 154 19.53 -8.74 -3.59
N ALA A 155 19.08 -7.83 -2.74
CA ALA A 155 17.72 -7.81 -2.21
C ALA A 155 17.29 -6.39 -1.83
N ASP A 156 16.00 -6.14 -1.89
CA ASP A 156 15.38 -4.92 -1.40
C ASP A 156 14.77 -5.19 -0.02
N ILE A 157 15.12 -4.38 0.97
CA ILE A 157 14.49 -4.38 2.28
C ILE A 157 13.55 -3.19 2.34
N GLU A 158 12.26 -3.48 2.44
CA GLU A 158 11.26 -2.46 2.70
C GLU A 158 11.22 -2.21 4.22
N THR A 159 11.22 -0.95 4.61
CA THR A 159 10.90 -0.49 5.97
C THR A 159 9.57 0.28 5.95
N ASP A 160 9.11 0.76 7.09
CA ASP A 160 7.90 1.57 7.21
C ASP A 160 7.93 2.87 6.38
N LYS A 161 9.14 3.35 6.05
CA LYS A 161 9.36 4.66 5.43
C LYS A 161 10.15 4.63 4.13
N VAL A 162 11.04 3.64 3.92
CA VAL A 162 11.92 3.57 2.74
C VAL A 162 12.23 2.13 2.34
N VAL A 163 12.55 1.94 1.05
CA VAL A 163 13.17 0.72 0.55
C VAL A 163 14.68 0.92 0.55
N LEU A 164 15.40 0.01 1.20
CA LEU A 164 16.86 0.00 1.33
C LEU A 164 17.40 -1.18 0.51
N GLU A 165 18.38 -0.91 -0.33
CA GLU A 165 19.01 -1.93 -1.16
C GLU A 165 20.15 -2.63 -0.39
N VAL A 166 20.16 -3.95 -0.42
CA VAL A 166 21.26 -4.78 0.09
C VAL A 166 22.17 -5.10 -1.08
N VAL A 167 23.41 -4.62 -1.04
CA VAL A 167 24.40 -4.80 -2.12
C VAL A 167 25.40 -5.91 -1.83
N ALA A 168 25.97 -6.48 -2.88
CA ALA A 168 26.97 -7.54 -2.80
C ALA A 168 28.32 -7.00 -2.27
N PRO A 169 28.92 -7.63 -1.23
CA PRO A 169 30.16 -7.14 -0.61
C PRO A 169 31.41 -7.40 -1.47
N ALA A 170 31.38 -8.36 -2.39
CA ALA A 170 32.48 -8.72 -3.29
C ALA A 170 31.96 -9.40 -4.55
N ASP A 171 32.85 -9.73 -5.50
CA ASP A 171 32.52 -10.54 -6.67
C ASP A 171 32.37 -12.02 -6.28
N GLY A 172 31.25 -12.65 -6.64
CA GLY A 172 30.94 -13.98 -6.14
C GLY A 172 29.52 -14.43 -6.42
N ALA A 173 28.97 -15.30 -5.58
CA ALA A 173 27.59 -15.76 -5.68
C ALA A 173 26.96 -15.96 -4.29
N LEU A 174 25.63 -15.80 -4.20
CA LEU A 174 24.86 -16.14 -3.00
C LEU A 174 24.99 -17.65 -2.74
N SER A 175 25.49 -18.05 -1.57
CA SER A 175 25.63 -19.47 -1.23
C SER A 175 24.42 -20.04 -0.49
N ASP A 176 23.75 -19.21 0.32
CA ASP A 176 22.56 -19.62 1.09
C ASP A 176 21.73 -18.41 1.51
N ILE A 177 20.40 -18.49 1.44
CA ILE A 177 19.46 -17.44 1.87
C ILE A 177 18.80 -17.90 3.17
N LYS A 178 19.08 -17.20 4.26
CA LYS A 178 18.56 -17.54 5.59
C LYS A 178 17.20 -16.89 5.89
N VAL A 179 16.91 -15.78 5.23
CA VAL A 179 15.66 -15.01 5.39
C VAL A 179 14.93 -14.94 4.06
N GLN A 180 13.69 -15.42 4.03
CA GLN A 180 12.88 -15.49 2.80
C GLN A 180 12.19 -14.15 2.48
N GLU A 181 11.68 -14.02 1.25
CA GLU A 181 10.86 -12.86 0.87
C GLU A 181 9.60 -12.79 1.76
N GLY A 182 9.35 -11.60 2.32
CA GLY A 182 8.24 -11.33 3.23
C GLY A 182 8.56 -11.52 4.72
N GLU A 183 9.77 -11.95 5.08
CA GLU A 183 10.16 -12.19 6.48
C GLU A 183 10.83 -10.96 7.13
N GLN A 184 10.60 -10.77 8.45
CA GLN A 184 11.08 -9.62 9.23
C GLN A 184 12.54 -9.77 9.67
N VAL A 185 13.27 -8.66 9.64
CA VAL A 185 14.70 -8.59 9.96
C VAL A 185 15.03 -7.33 10.76
N GLU A 186 15.87 -7.48 11.77
CA GLU A 186 16.40 -6.37 12.56
C GLU A 186 17.62 -5.71 11.87
N SER A 187 17.98 -4.51 12.32
CA SER A 187 19.18 -3.82 11.84
C SER A 187 20.42 -4.69 12.02
N GLU A 188 21.26 -4.81 11.00
CA GLU A 188 22.45 -5.67 10.96
C GLU A 188 22.19 -7.19 11.07
N ALA A 189 20.94 -7.66 10.99
CA ALA A 189 20.62 -9.07 11.00
C ALA A 189 21.19 -9.81 9.76
N LEU A 190 21.58 -11.07 9.93
CA LEU A 190 22.15 -11.88 8.86
C LEU A 190 21.07 -12.36 7.90
N LEU A 191 21.15 -11.95 6.62
CA LEU A 191 20.17 -12.27 5.59
C LEU A 191 20.57 -13.49 4.76
N ALA A 192 21.84 -13.56 4.37
CA ALA A 192 22.36 -14.59 3.49
C ALA A 192 23.87 -14.77 3.69
N THR A 193 24.38 -15.91 3.22
CA THR A 193 25.82 -16.18 3.13
C THR A 193 26.25 -16.01 1.67
N PHE A 194 27.39 -15.37 1.45
CA PHE A 194 27.93 -15.01 0.15
C PHE A 194 29.32 -15.61 -0.05
N ALA A 195 29.58 -16.27 -1.18
CA ALA A 195 30.87 -16.89 -1.46
C ALA A 195 31.68 -16.06 -2.48
N GLU A 196 32.85 -15.56 -2.06
CA GLU A 196 33.81 -14.85 -2.92
C GLU A 196 34.43 -15.82 -3.95
N GLY A 197 34.45 -15.43 -5.22
CA GLY A 197 35.19 -16.15 -6.26
C GLY A 197 34.49 -17.36 -6.90
N ALA A 198 33.19 -17.57 -6.67
CA ALA A 198 32.40 -18.61 -7.35
C ALA A 198 31.96 -18.24 -8.78
N GLY A 199 32.68 -17.33 -9.44
CA GLY A 199 32.45 -16.91 -10.82
C GLY A 199 33.50 -17.48 -11.76
N GLY A 200 33.30 -18.70 -12.26
CA GLY A 200 34.05 -19.22 -13.41
C GLY A 200 34.24 -20.73 -13.44
N SER A 201 33.39 -21.44 -14.17
CA SER A 201 33.80 -22.65 -14.89
C SER A 201 33.59 -22.42 -16.38
N GLU A 202 34.65 -22.71 -17.11
CA GLU A 202 34.96 -22.42 -18.50
C GLU A 202 33.96 -22.96 -19.52
N GLY A 203 33.83 -22.21 -20.62
CA GLY A 203 33.81 -22.75 -21.96
C GLY A 203 34.70 -21.88 -22.84
N GLY A 204 35.97 -22.22 -22.95
CA GLY A 204 36.95 -21.55 -23.80
C GLY A 204 37.28 -22.36 -25.05
N GLU A 205 37.49 -21.63 -26.16
CA GLU A 205 38.39 -21.92 -27.30
C GLU A 205 38.68 -20.53 -27.92
N ALA A 206 39.86 -19.93 -27.71
CA ALA A 206 41.07 -19.99 -28.55
C ALA A 206 40.79 -19.64 -30.03
N GLU A 207 41.49 -18.78 -30.78
CA GLU A 207 42.82 -18.15 -30.75
C GLU A 207 42.77 -17.12 -31.93
N GLY A 208 43.29 -15.89 -31.86
CA GLY A 208 44.66 -15.58 -32.27
C GLY A 208 44.75 -14.49 -33.38
N ALA A 209 45.51 -13.44 -33.07
CA ALA A 209 46.45 -12.64 -33.91
C ALA A 209 46.00 -11.75 -35.11
N SER A 210 46.08 -10.43 -34.85
CA SER A 210 46.98 -9.39 -35.45
C SER A 210 46.93 -8.92 -36.93
N ALA A 211 46.87 -7.57 -37.05
CA ALA A 211 47.58 -6.63 -37.95
C ALA A 211 46.99 -6.16 -39.31
N GLU A 212 46.69 -4.84 -39.34
CA GLU A 212 46.92 -3.75 -40.35
C GLU A 212 46.66 -4.01 -41.86
N SER A 213 46.08 -3.13 -42.69
CA SER A 213 46.06 -1.65 -42.76
C SER A 213 44.94 -1.10 -43.70
N ARG A 214 44.53 0.17 -43.45
CA ARG A 214 44.08 1.29 -44.35
C ARG A 214 43.27 0.97 -45.63
N GLY A 215 42.16 1.63 -45.97
CA GLY A 215 41.39 2.72 -45.36
C GLY A 215 40.19 3.08 -46.26
N ASP A 216 39.60 4.23 -45.98
CA ASP A 216 38.61 5.01 -46.74
C ASP A 216 37.12 4.94 -46.35
N GLU A 217 36.53 6.12 -46.48
CA GLU A 217 35.29 6.65 -45.93
C GLU A 217 34.02 5.97 -46.47
N SER A 218 32.99 5.86 -45.62
CA SER A 218 31.66 6.45 -45.84
C SER A 218 30.54 5.65 -45.15
N GLU A 219 29.75 6.42 -44.38
CA GLU A 219 28.36 6.23 -43.97
C GLU A 219 27.94 4.90 -43.31
N ALA A 220 27.89 5.00 -41.98
CA ALA A 220 27.17 4.16 -41.06
C ALA A 220 25.67 4.08 -41.40
N SER A 221 25.20 2.86 -41.72
CA SER A 221 23.90 2.39 -41.24
C SER A 221 24.16 1.14 -40.41
N GLY A 222 24.06 1.28 -39.09
CA GLY A 222 24.16 0.17 -38.17
C GLY A 222 23.03 -0.82 -38.44
N ALA A 223 23.41 -2.00 -38.92
CA ALA A 223 22.54 -3.15 -39.01
C ALA A 223 22.17 -3.61 -37.60
N GLU A 224 21.05 -3.09 -37.08
CA GLU A 224 20.32 -3.76 -36.02
C GLU A 224 19.66 -4.99 -36.63
N SER A 225 19.92 -6.15 -36.03
CA SER A 225 19.52 -7.46 -36.52
C SER A 225 18.00 -7.56 -36.71
N ASP A 226 17.59 -7.96 -37.92
CA ASP A 226 16.22 -8.30 -38.23
C ASP A 226 15.76 -9.52 -37.40
N GLU A 227 14.60 -9.42 -36.75
CA GLU A 227 14.00 -10.53 -36.00
C GLU A 227 12.69 -10.95 -36.67
N LYS A 228 12.41 -12.26 -36.66
CA LYS A 228 11.14 -12.81 -37.15
C LYS A 228 10.03 -12.61 -36.12
N VAL A 229 8.96 -11.94 -36.53
CA VAL A 229 7.72 -11.87 -35.74
C VAL A 229 6.64 -12.59 -36.54
N GLY A 230 6.31 -13.81 -36.12
CA GLY A 230 5.55 -14.77 -36.92
C GLY A 230 6.36 -15.27 -38.13
N ASP A 231 5.73 -15.38 -39.30
CA ASP A 231 6.38 -15.83 -40.54
C ASP A 231 7.08 -14.70 -41.32
N LYS A 232 7.00 -13.45 -40.85
CA LYS A 232 7.51 -12.26 -41.57
C LYS A 232 8.72 -11.64 -40.85
N ILE A 233 9.66 -11.15 -41.64
CA ILE A 233 10.85 -10.42 -41.18
C ILE A 233 10.47 -8.94 -41.08
N VAL A 234 10.62 -8.33 -39.91
CA VAL A 234 10.16 -6.95 -39.65
C VAL A 234 11.34 -6.05 -39.30
N ALA A 235 11.48 -4.93 -40.01
CA ALA A 235 12.51 -3.95 -39.71
C ALA A 235 12.25 -3.27 -38.34
N PRO A 236 13.29 -2.91 -37.55
CA PRO A 236 13.13 -2.33 -36.20
C PRO A 236 12.20 -1.11 -36.14
N ALA A 237 12.28 -0.20 -37.12
CA ALA A 237 11.43 0.97 -37.21
C ALA A 237 9.95 0.65 -37.52
N ALA A 238 9.69 -0.45 -38.24
CA ALA A 238 8.34 -0.93 -38.52
C ALA A 238 7.72 -1.58 -37.27
N ARG A 239 8.52 -2.31 -36.48
CA ARG A 239 8.09 -2.92 -35.21
C ARG A 239 7.57 -1.88 -34.21
N LYS A 240 8.30 -0.78 -34.04
CA LYS A 240 7.89 0.29 -33.12
C LYS A 240 6.51 0.86 -33.48
N LEU A 241 6.26 1.09 -34.77
CA LEU A 241 4.96 1.60 -35.25
C LEU A 241 3.83 0.57 -35.16
N ILE A 242 4.12 -0.72 -35.35
CA ILE A 242 3.14 -1.81 -35.18
C ILE A 242 2.68 -1.88 -33.72
N ALA A 243 3.63 -1.78 -32.78
CA ALA A 243 3.34 -1.81 -31.35
C ALA A 243 2.57 -0.55 -30.88
N GLU A 244 2.94 0.63 -31.39
CA GLU A 244 2.26 1.90 -31.06
C GLU A 244 0.80 1.95 -31.56
N HIS A 245 0.48 1.26 -32.66
CA HIS A 245 -0.85 1.28 -33.27
C HIS A 245 -1.67 -0.02 -33.11
N ASP A 246 -1.15 -0.98 -32.32
CA ASP A 246 -1.77 -2.26 -32.00
C ASP A 246 -2.26 -3.04 -33.25
N LEU A 247 -1.34 -3.15 -34.22
CA LEU A 247 -1.61 -3.76 -35.52
C LEU A 247 -1.19 -5.23 -35.54
N ASP A 248 -1.94 -6.04 -36.29
CA ASP A 248 -1.61 -7.42 -36.57
C ASP A 248 -0.62 -7.50 -37.74
N VAL A 249 0.63 -7.87 -37.43
CA VAL A 249 1.74 -8.04 -38.38
C VAL A 249 1.38 -8.99 -39.53
N SER A 250 0.51 -9.97 -39.26
CA SER A 250 0.09 -10.96 -40.25
C SER A 250 -0.66 -10.31 -41.41
N LYS A 251 -1.44 -9.25 -41.13
CA LYS A 251 -2.27 -8.53 -42.09
C LYS A 251 -1.52 -7.44 -42.87
N ILE A 252 -0.25 -7.19 -42.54
CA ILE A 252 0.59 -6.19 -43.21
C ILE A 252 1.44 -6.91 -44.26
N GLU A 253 1.24 -6.58 -45.54
CA GLU A 253 2.07 -7.13 -46.63
C GLU A 253 3.41 -6.39 -46.68
N GLY A 254 4.51 -7.14 -46.61
CA GLY A 254 5.85 -6.57 -46.59
C GLY A 254 6.40 -6.43 -48.01
N THR A 255 6.73 -5.19 -48.41
CA THR A 255 7.22 -4.90 -49.76
C THR A 255 8.75 -4.94 -49.88
N GLY A 256 9.45 -5.13 -48.76
CA GLY A 256 10.91 -5.22 -48.71
C GLY A 256 11.48 -6.55 -49.23
N LYS A 257 12.76 -6.54 -49.60
CA LYS A 257 13.50 -7.70 -50.12
C LYS A 257 13.35 -8.92 -49.20
N GLY A 258 12.80 -10.02 -49.73
CA GLY A 258 12.51 -11.24 -48.97
C GLY A 258 11.19 -11.22 -48.19
N GLY A 259 10.21 -10.37 -48.57
CA GLY A 259 8.92 -10.27 -47.89
C GLY A 259 8.98 -9.47 -46.58
N ARG A 260 9.96 -8.56 -46.48
CA ARG A 260 10.24 -7.79 -45.27
C ARG A 260 9.25 -6.65 -45.10
N VAL A 261 8.73 -6.47 -43.89
CA VAL A 261 7.83 -5.35 -43.56
C VAL A 261 8.64 -4.10 -43.25
N LEU A 262 8.45 -3.05 -44.06
CA LEU A 262 9.10 -1.75 -43.90
C LEU A 262 8.20 -0.75 -43.18
N LYS A 263 8.79 0.36 -42.73
CA LYS A 263 8.08 1.44 -42.02
C LYS A 263 6.90 1.99 -42.84
N GLU A 264 7.07 2.07 -44.16
CA GLU A 264 6.06 2.59 -45.09
C GLU A 264 4.84 1.66 -45.21
N ASP A 265 5.04 0.35 -45.15
CA ASP A 265 3.97 -0.65 -45.21
C ASP A 265 3.06 -0.55 -43.97
N VAL A 266 3.66 -0.34 -42.80
CA VAL A 266 2.93 -0.13 -41.54
C VAL A 266 2.14 1.17 -41.59
N GLN A 267 2.72 2.26 -42.12
CA GLN A 267 2.02 3.53 -42.24
C GLN A 267 0.85 3.49 -43.23
N LYS A 268 0.95 2.70 -44.30
CA LYS A 268 -0.18 2.43 -45.19
C LYS A 268 -1.28 1.63 -44.48
N ALA A 269 -0.90 0.58 -43.74
CA ALA A 269 -1.86 -0.23 -42.97
C ALA A 269 -2.57 0.58 -41.86
N VAL A 270 -1.89 1.56 -41.25
CA VAL A 270 -2.51 2.52 -40.31
C VAL A 270 -3.52 3.42 -41.02
N LYS A 271 -3.16 3.96 -42.19
CA LYS A 271 -4.04 4.86 -42.96
C LYS A 271 -5.27 4.16 -43.52
N GLU A 272 -5.14 2.89 -43.90
CA GLU A 272 -6.22 2.09 -44.47
C GLU A 272 -7.09 1.41 -43.41
N GLY A 273 -6.64 1.37 -42.14
CA GLY A 273 -7.42 0.87 -41.00
C GLY A 273 -7.74 -0.63 -41.04
N ASN A 274 -7.13 -1.39 -41.95
CA ASN A 274 -7.42 -2.79 -42.25
C ASN A 274 -6.65 -3.80 -41.37
N ALA A 275 -5.62 -3.36 -40.65
CA ALA A 275 -4.72 -4.23 -39.90
C ALA A 275 -4.91 -4.20 -38.37
N LYS A 276 -5.95 -3.53 -37.86
CA LYS A 276 -6.20 -3.45 -36.41
C LYS A 276 -6.52 -4.84 -35.84
N LYS A 277 -5.94 -5.16 -34.68
CA LYS A 277 -6.13 -6.46 -34.02
C LYS A 277 -7.58 -6.60 -33.54
N SER A 278 -8.31 -7.59 -34.07
CA SER A 278 -9.70 -7.86 -33.71
C SER A 278 -9.75 -8.82 -32.51
N ALA A 279 -10.54 -8.49 -31.49
CA ALA A 279 -10.75 -9.32 -30.30
C ALA A 279 -11.34 -10.71 -30.67
N PRO A 280 -10.94 -11.81 -30.00
CA PRO A 280 -11.37 -13.15 -30.41
C PRO A 280 -12.83 -13.41 -30.03
N ALA A 281 -13.64 -13.78 -31.02
CA ALA A 281 -14.97 -14.35 -30.83
C ALA A 281 -14.89 -15.88 -30.92
N ALA A 282 -15.47 -16.56 -29.93
CA ALA A 282 -15.56 -18.01 -29.84
C ALA A 282 -16.40 -18.64 -30.95
N LYS A 283 -15.92 -19.75 -31.53
CA LYS A 283 -16.77 -20.80 -32.12
C LYS A 283 -16.18 -22.19 -31.87
N SER A 284 -17.09 -23.07 -31.47
CA SER A 284 -17.00 -24.49 -31.17
C SER A 284 -16.65 -25.38 -32.37
N GLY A 285 -15.98 -26.51 -32.11
CA GLY A 285 -16.14 -27.73 -32.92
C GLY A 285 -14.93 -28.66 -33.05
N GLY A 286 -14.80 -29.60 -32.09
CA GLY A 286 -14.49 -31.02 -32.35
C GLY A 286 -13.06 -31.46 -32.71
N GLY A 287 -12.44 -32.25 -31.83
CA GLY A 287 -11.33 -33.16 -32.17
C GLY A 287 -10.24 -33.29 -31.11
N ALA A 288 -10.51 -34.04 -30.04
CA ALA A 288 -9.61 -34.23 -28.90
C ALA A 288 -8.48 -35.24 -29.17
N LYS A 289 -7.26 -34.94 -28.69
CA LYS A 289 -6.43 -35.90 -27.97
C LYS A 289 -5.55 -35.22 -26.90
N ALA A 290 -6.09 -35.25 -25.68
CA ALA A 290 -5.47 -35.32 -24.35
C ALA A 290 -4.16 -34.55 -24.05
N ALA A 291 -4.30 -33.52 -23.20
CA ALA A 291 -3.34 -33.19 -22.15
C ALA A 291 -4.08 -32.67 -20.92
N ALA A 292 -3.81 -33.31 -19.78
CA ALA A 292 -4.07 -32.97 -18.38
C ALA A 292 -5.40 -32.29 -17.99
N ALA A 293 -6.19 -33.02 -17.20
CA ALA A 293 -7.46 -32.60 -16.62
C ALA A 293 -7.34 -31.31 -15.80
N ALA A 294 -8.01 -30.25 -16.27
CA ALA A 294 -8.52 -29.20 -15.40
C ALA A 294 -9.69 -29.79 -14.60
N ALA A 295 -9.70 -29.57 -13.29
CA ALA A 295 -10.82 -29.88 -12.42
C ALA A 295 -12.13 -29.26 -12.97
N PRO A 296 -13.29 -29.89 -12.77
CA PRO A 296 -14.56 -29.35 -13.27
C PRO A 296 -14.78 -27.98 -12.65
N ALA A 297 -14.95 -26.97 -13.50
CA ALA A 297 -15.43 -25.66 -13.08
C ALA A 297 -16.79 -25.87 -12.41
N VAL A 298 -16.83 -25.63 -11.10
CA VAL A 298 -18.08 -25.56 -10.35
C VAL A 298 -18.79 -24.32 -10.87
N GLU A 299 -19.87 -24.52 -11.62
CA GLU A 299 -20.82 -23.48 -11.97
C GLU A 299 -21.40 -22.93 -10.65
N GLY A 300 -20.84 -21.81 -10.16
CA GLY A 300 -21.32 -21.19 -8.92
C GLY A 300 -20.33 -20.27 -8.18
N GLU A 301 -19.01 -20.38 -8.40
CA GLU A 301 -18.06 -19.55 -7.64
C GLU A 301 -17.97 -18.14 -8.22
N ARG A 302 -18.54 -17.18 -7.48
CA ARG A 302 -18.25 -15.75 -7.68
C ARG A 302 -16.73 -15.59 -7.49
N PRO A 303 -15.96 -15.14 -8.51
CA PRO A 303 -14.52 -15.08 -8.38
C PRO A 303 -14.12 -14.08 -7.29
N GLU A 304 -13.61 -14.60 -6.18
CA GLU A 304 -13.03 -13.80 -5.09
C GLU A 304 -11.51 -13.70 -5.28
N LYS A 305 -10.95 -12.49 -5.17
CA LYS A 305 -9.51 -12.25 -5.24
C LYS A 305 -9.06 -11.48 -4.00
N ARG A 306 -8.19 -12.09 -3.20
CA ARG A 306 -7.52 -11.42 -2.06
C ARG A 306 -6.21 -10.83 -2.53
N VAL A 307 -5.99 -9.55 -2.24
CA VAL A 307 -4.73 -8.83 -2.52
C VAL A 307 -4.29 -8.15 -1.22
N PRO A 308 -3.06 -8.38 -0.74
CA PRO A 308 -2.56 -7.71 0.46
C PRO A 308 -2.48 -6.19 0.26
N MET A 309 -2.71 -5.43 1.32
CA MET A 309 -2.52 -3.97 1.29
C MET A 309 -1.02 -3.66 1.24
N SER A 310 -0.62 -2.70 0.40
CA SER A 310 0.74 -2.16 0.46
C SER A 310 1.01 -1.48 1.81
N ARG A 311 2.27 -1.43 2.24
CA ARG A 311 2.64 -0.81 3.53
C ARG A 311 2.26 0.64 3.66
N LEU A 312 2.45 1.40 2.57
CA LEU A 312 1.99 2.79 2.49
C LEU A 312 0.50 2.89 2.78
N ARG A 313 -0.31 1.99 2.21
CA ARG A 313 -1.76 1.98 2.42
C ARG A 313 -2.15 1.53 3.82
N GLN A 314 -1.44 0.57 4.41
CA GLN A 314 -1.64 0.16 5.81
C GLN A 314 -1.34 1.32 6.77
N THR A 315 -0.25 2.05 6.54
CA THR A 315 0.14 3.21 7.36
C THR A 315 -0.89 4.34 7.27
N ILE A 316 -1.34 4.67 6.05
CA ILE A 316 -2.41 5.65 5.83
C ILE A 316 -3.70 5.20 6.53
N ALA A 317 -4.08 3.94 6.40
CA ALA A 317 -5.28 3.40 7.04
C ALA A 317 -5.21 3.52 8.57
N LYS A 318 -4.08 3.13 9.18
CA LYS A 318 -3.85 3.29 10.63
C LYS A 318 -4.00 4.74 11.06
N ARG A 319 -3.40 5.68 10.32
CA ARG A 319 -3.48 7.13 10.62
C ARG A 319 -4.90 7.68 10.48
N LEU A 320 -5.65 7.28 9.46
CA LEU A 320 -7.03 7.73 9.24
C LEU A 320 -7.98 7.21 10.32
N VAL A 321 -7.85 5.94 10.71
CA VAL A 321 -8.65 5.35 11.80
C VAL A 321 -8.29 6.01 13.13
N GLN A 322 -7.01 6.24 13.40
CA GLN A 322 -6.56 6.96 14.59
C GLN A 322 -7.15 8.37 14.66
N ALA A 323 -7.19 9.11 13.54
CA ALA A 323 -7.79 10.44 13.49
C ALA A 323 -9.28 10.40 13.89
N GLN A 324 -10.04 9.42 13.40
CA GLN A 324 -11.45 9.26 13.73
C GLN A 324 -11.70 8.82 15.17
N GLN A 325 -10.84 7.97 15.73
CA GLN A 325 -10.97 7.49 17.11
C GLN A 325 -10.56 8.55 18.13
N THR A 326 -9.65 9.46 17.76
CA THR A 326 -9.08 10.45 18.68
C THR A 326 -9.86 11.76 18.65
N ALA A 327 -10.26 12.24 17.48
CA ALA A 327 -10.94 13.53 17.33
C ALA A 327 -12.46 13.39 17.44
N ALA A 328 -13.11 14.35 18.11
CA ALA A 328 -14.57 14.45 18.10
C ALA A 328 -15.00 15.18 16.81
N MET A 329 -14.88 14.51 15.68
CA MET A 329 -14.97 15.15 14.36
C MET A 329 -16.42 15.47 13.97
N LEU A 330 -16.72 16.74 13.70
CA LEU A 330 -17.96 17.20 13.07
C LEU A 330 -17.67 17.90 11.75
N THR A 331 -18.69 18.03 10.90
CA THR A 331 -18.60 18.77 9.64
C THR A 331 -19.75 19.76 9.49
N THR A 332 -19.42 21.00 9.15
CA THR A 332 -20.40 22.03 8.75
C THR A 332 -20.24 22.40 7.28
N TYR A 333 -21.29 22.93 6.68
CA TYR A 333 -21.37 23.19 5.24
C TYR A 333 -21.94 24.56 4.93
N ASN A 334 -21.33 25.23 3.97
CA ASN A 334 -21.89 26.43 3.35
C ASN A 334 -21.84 26.30 1.82
N GLU A 335 -22.74 26.97 1.14
CA GLU A 335 -22.60 27.25 -0.28
C GLU A 335 -21.93 28.61 -0.48
N VAL A 336 -21.12 28.73 -1.54
CA VAL A 336 -20.44 29.96 -1.94
C VAL A 336 -20.75 30.28 -3.40
N ASP A 337 -21.11 31.55 -3.68
CA ASP A 337 -21.27 32.08 -5.04
C ASP A 337 -19.89 32.45 -5.62
N MET A 338 -19.44 31.69 -6.61
CA MET A 338 -18.13 31.88 -7.26
C MET A 338 -18.15 32.98 -8.34
N THR A 339 -19.27 33.70 -8.55
CA THR A 339 -19.42 34.67 -9.64
C THR A 339 -18.31 35.71 -9.63
N ALA A 340 -18.01 36.30 -8.47
CA ALA A 340 -17.01 37.37 -8.35
C ALA A 340 -15.59 36.88 -8.68
N VAL A 341 -15.18 35.76 -8.10
CA VAL A 341 -13.86 35.14 -8.38
C VAL A 341 -13.74 34.76 -9.86
N MET A 342 -14.79 34.15 -10.43
CA MET A 342 -14.78 33.76 -11.83
C MET A 342 -14.70 34.97 -12.77
N ALA A 343 -15.42 36.04 -12.47
CA ALA A 343 -15.37 37.28 -13.24
C ALA A 343 -13.98 37.93 -13.17
N LEU A 344 -13.41 38.05 -11.97
CA LEU A 344 -12.06 38.58 -11.76
C LEU A 344 -11.03 37.76 -12.54
N ARG A 345 -11.11 36.43 -12.44
CA ARG A 345 -10.23 35.52 -13.16
C ARG A 345 -10.39 35.66 -14.67
N ALA A 346 -11.61 35.75 -15.19
CA ALA A 346 -11.87 35.92 -16.62
C ALA A 346 -11.26 37.22 -17.15
N GLN A 347 -11.32 38.30 -16.36
CA GLN A 347 -10.76 39.61 -16.70
C GLN A 347 -9.23 39.63 -16.70
N TYR A 348 -8.58 39.00 -15.70
CA TYR A 348 -7.15 39.19 -15.47
C TYR A 348 -6.26 37.98 -15.80
N LYS A 349 -6.80 36.79 -16.11
CA LYS A 349 -6.02 35.56 -16.34
C LYS A 349 -4.84 35.73 -17.30
N ASP A 350 -5.02 36.46 -18.40
CA ASP A 350 -4.00 36.59 -19.44
C ASP A 350 -2.91 37.59 -19.04
N THR A 351 -3.31 38.70 -18.41
CA THR A 351 -2.38 39.69 -17.85
C THR A 351 -1.58 39.09 -16.70
N PHE A 352 -2.24 38.31 -15.83
CA PHE A 352 -1.61 37.61 -14.72
C PHE A 352 -0.58 36.60 -15.20
N LEU A 353 -0.92 35.80 -16.21
CA LEU A 353 0.00 34.85 -16.82
C LEU A 353 1.23 35.54 -17.41
N LYS A 354 1.06 36.67 -18.11
CA LYS A 354 2.18 37.46 -18.65
C LYS A 354 3.06 38.07 -17.56
N ALA A 355 2.48 38.52 -16.46
CA ALA A 355 3.19 39.20 -15.39
C ALA A 355 3.95 38.23 -14.46
N HIS A 356 3.42 37.03 -14.25
CA HIS A 356 3.90 36.11 -13.21
C HIS A 356 4.35 34.73 -13.72
N ASP A 357 4.22 34.45 -15.02
CA ASP A 357 4.53 33.16 -15.64
C ASP A 357 3.82 31.96 -14.97
N THR A 358 2.64 32.22 -14.40
CA THR A 358 1.78 31.19 -13.81
C THR A 358 0.32 31.51 -14.06
N LYS A 359 -0.52 30.48 -14.16
CA LYS A 359 -1.95 30.65 -14.41
C LYS A 359 -2.64 31.12 -13.14
N LEU A 360 -3.57 32.07 -13.27
CA LEU A 360 -4.46 32.42 -12.17
C LEU A 360 -5.43 31.26 -11.93
N GLY A 361 -5.20 30.48 -10.89
CA GLY A 361 -6.05 29.41 -10.43
C GLY A 361 -7.15 29.90 -9.47
N PHE A 362 -7.90 28.95 -8.91
CA PHE A 362 -8.83 29.23 -7.81
C PHE A 362 -8.15 29.08 -6.45
N MET A 363 -7.15 28.18 -6.35
CA MET A 363 -6.53 27.82 -5.08
C MET A 363 -5.89 29.01 -4.38
N GLY A 364 -5.30 29.96 -5.11
CA GLY A 364 -4.75 31.18 -4.54
C GLY A 364 -5.79 32.00 -3.78
N PHE A 365 -7.02 32.09 -4.27
CA PHE A 365 -8.12 32.77 -3.55
C PHE A 365 -8.50 32.02 -2.27
N PHE A 366 -8.62 30.70 -2.34
CA PHE A 366 -8.97 29.88 -1.17
C PHE A 366 -7.89 29.87 -0.11
N VAL A 367 -6.62 29.75 -0.51
CA VAL A 367 -5.48 29.82 0.42
C VAL A 367 -5.43 31.18 1.09
N LYS A 368 -5.56 32.30 0.35
CA LYS A 368 -5.58 33.63 0.96
C LYS A 368 -6.79 33.86 1.86
N ALA A 369 -7.98 33.42 1.45
CA ALA A 369 -9.18 33.51 2.27
C ALA A 369 -9.07 32.68 3.55
N ALA A 370 -8.55 31.45 3.47
CA ALA A 370 -8.29 30.61 4.63
C ALA A 370 -7.21 31.22 5.53
N SER A 371 -6.11 31.74 4.98
CA SER A 371 -5.06 32.40 5.76
C SER A 371 -5.63 33.55 6.59
N GLU A 372 -6.48 34.37 5.97
CA GLU A 372 -7.09 35.52 6.63
C GLU A 372 -8.14 35.09 7.66
N ALA A 373 -8.95 34.08 7.37
CA ALA A 373 -9.87 33.52 8.34
C ALA A 373 -9.12 32.89 9.54
N LEU A 374 -8.01 32.19 9.33
CA LEU A 374 -7.22 31.56 10.40
C LEU A 374 -6.66 32.59 11.39
N LYS A 375 -6.34 33.81 10.95
CA LYS A 375 -5.95 34.90 11.85
C LYS A 375 -7.10 35.37 12.74
N ARG A 376 -8.33 35.39 12.20
CA ARG A 376 -9.54 35.80 12.92
C ARG A 376 -10.03 34.72 13.90
N PHE A 377 -9.73 33.45 13.62
CA PHE A 377 -10.13 32.29 14.41
C PHE A 377 -8.92 31.42 14.80
N PRO A 378 -8.10 31.86 15.77
CA PRO A 378 -6.85 31.18 16.12
C PRO A 378 -7.04 29.75 16.62
N ASP A 379 -8.18 29.42 17.22
CA ASP A 379 -8.51 28.05 17.67
C ASP A 379 -8.61 27.06 16.50
N VAL A 380 -9.01 27.53 15.31
CA VAL A 380 -9.06 26.72 14.08
C VAL A 380 -7.66 26.42 13.55
N ASN A 381 -6.70 27.31 13.82
CA ASN A 381 -5.30 27.15 13.44
C ASN A 381 -4.48 26.40 14.50
N ALA A 382 -5.06 26.03 15.65
CA ALA A 382 -4.37 25.40 16.75
C ALA A 382 -4.30 23.87 16.62
N SER A 383 -3.46 23.21 17.43
CA SER A 383 -3.38 21.75 17.54
C SER A 383 -3.43 21.30 18.99
N ILE A 384 -3.94 20.08 19.22
CA ILE A 384 -3.94 19.44 20.55
C ILE A 384 -2.69 18.57 20.66
N ASP A 385 -1.87 18.79 21.68
CA ASP A 385 -0.72 17.96 22.01
C ASP A 385 -0.85 17.43 23.45
N GLY A 386 -1.23 16.16 23.58
CA GLY A 386 -1.54 15.55 24.87
C GLY A 386 -2.67 16.31 25.59
N THR A 387 -2.33 17.00 26.67
CA THR A 387 -3.25 17.83 27.47
C THR A 387 -3.16 19.32 27.13
N ASP A 388 -2.21 19.73 26.30
CA ASP A 388 -1.93 21.12 25.99
C ASP A 388 -2.51 21.52 24.64
N ILE A 389 -2.84 22.80 24.51
CA ILE A 389 -3.26 23.42 23.25
C ILE A 389 -2.08 24.23 22.71
N VAL A 390 -1.67 23.93 21.49
CA VAL A 390 -0.59 24.62 20.79
C VAL A 390 -1.19 25.59 19.78
N TYR A 391 -1.07 26.87 20.07
CA TYR A 391 -1.46 27.96 19.17
C TYR A 391 -0.32 28.30 18.23
N HIS A 392 -0.63 28.37 16.93
CA HIS A 392 0.33 28.68 15.88
C HIS A 392 0.21 30.14 15.44
N GLY A 393 1.31 30.89 15.54
CA GLY A 393 1.41 32.30 15.13
C GLY A 393 1.64 32.52 13.63
N TYR A 394 1.58 31.44 12.84
CA TYR A 394 1.78 31.40 11.40
C TYR A 394 0.68 30.55 10.75
N GLN A 395 0.45 30.74 9.45
CA GLN A 395 -0.55 29.98 8.69
C GLN A 395 0.14 29.10 7.66
N ASP A 396 0.32 27.83 8.01
CA ASP A 396 0.93 26.83 7.13
C ASP A 396 -0.16 25.91 6.59
N ILE A 397 -0.49 26.06 5.32
CA ILE A 397 -1.64 25.39 4.71
C ILE A 397 -1.17 24.22 3.85
N GLY A 398 -1.51 23.01 4.29
CA GLY A 398 -1.42 21.80 3.49
C GLY A 398 -2.40 21.82 2.32
N VAL A 399 -1.93 21.51 1.11
CA VAL A 399 -2.79 21.38 -0.08
C VAL A 399 -2.74 19.96 -0.56
N ALA A 400 -3.89 19.27 -0.53
CA ALA A 400 -3.96 17.88 -0.92
C ALA A 400 -3.79 17.72 -2.45
N VAL A 401 -2.80 16.92 -2.85
CA VAL A 401 -2.48 16.61 -4.24
C VAL A 401 -2.66 15.11 -4.48
N SER A 402 -3.48 14.79 -5.48
CA SER A 402 -3.70 13.40 -5.91
C SER A 402 -2.63 12.97 -6.89
N THR A 403 -2.10 11.76 -6.69
CA THR A 403 -1.13 11.09 -7.56
C THR A 403 -1.55 9.64 -7.79
N ASP A 404 -0.92 8.94 -8.73
CA ASP A 404 -1.20 7.52 -8.99
C ASP A 404 -0.82 6.63 -7.80
N ARG A 405 0.11 7.08 -6.95
CA ARG A 405 0.53 6.40 -5.73
C ARG A 405 -0.38 6.68 -4.53
N GLY A 406 -1.30 7.64 -4.66
CA GLY A 406 -2.23 8.04 -3.61
C GLY A 406 -2.24 9.55 -3.36
N LEU A 407 -2.74 9.92 -2.19
CA LEU A 407 -2.87 11.31 -1.76
C LEU A 407 -1.63 11.74 -0.97
N VAL A 408 -1.05 12.88 -1.33
CA VAL A 408 0.02 13.54 -0.57
C VAL A 408 -0.42 14.97 -0.25
N VAL A 409 0.07 15.51 0.86
CA VAL A 409 -0.33 16.84 1.35
C VAL A 409 0.92 17.69 1.60
N PRO A 410 1.53 18.27 0.55
CA PRO A 410 2.59 19.26 0.72
C PRO A 410 2.04 20.55 1.36
N VAL A 411 2.91 21.26 2.08
CA VAL A 411 2.58 22.41 2.93
C VAL A 411 3.12 23.69 2.32
N LEU A 412 2.23 24.66 2.12
CA LEU A 412 2.59 26.04 1.84
C LEU A 412 2.93 26.73 3.16
N ARG A 413 4.12 27.30 3.27
CA ARG A 413 4.60 27.99 4.48
C ARG A 413 4.24 29.47 4.45
N ASP A 414 3.92 30.04 5.61
CA ASP A 414 3.70 31.47 5.81
C ASP A 414 2.74 32.09 4.78
N THR A 415 1.60 31.43 4.57
CA THR A 415 0.64 31.75 3.50
C THR A 415 -0.01 33.13 3.63
N ASP A 416 0.03 33.71 4.83
CA ASP A 416 -0.37 35.08 5.10
C ASP A 416 0.51 36.11 4.37
N SER A 417 1.81 35.83 4.25
CA SER A 417 2.80 36.69 3.57
C SER A 417 2.88 36.46 2.06
N MET A 418 2.43 35.30 1.58
CA MET A 418 2.49 34.94 0.16
C MET A 418 1.55 35.79 -0.70
N LYS A 419 1.98 36.13 -1.92
CA LYS A 419 1.09 36.66 -2.95
C LYS A 419 0.34 35.50 -3.62
N ILE A 420 -0.81 35.80 -4.22
CA ILE A 420 -1.57 34.81 -5.02
C ILE A 420 -0.68 34.15 -6.08
N ALA A 421 0.19 34.91 -6.74
CA ALA A 421 1.14 34.38 -7.73
C ALA A 421 2.11 33.35 -7.14
N ASP A 422 2.62 33.60 -5.94
CA ASP A 422 3.54 32.69 -5.25
C ASP A 422 2.81 31.40 -4.86
N VAL A 423 1.60 31.53 -4.33
CA VAL A 423 0.75 30.37 -4.00
C VAL A 423 0.50 29.50 -5.23
N GLU A 424 0.04 30.10 -6.33
CA GLU A 424 -0.26 29.35 -7.56
C GLU A 424 0.99 28.69 -8.15
N LYS A 425 2.14 29.39 -8.14
CA LYS A 425 3.41 28.83 -8.61
C LYS A 425 3.86 27.65 -7.76
N THR A 426 3.79 27.75 -6.44
CA THR A 426 4.19 26.69 -5.52
C THR A 426 3.26 25.48 -5.61
N ILE A 427 1.94 25.68 -5.72
CA ILE A 427 0.99 24.57 -5.92
C ILE A 427 1.25 23.84 -7.24
N VAL A 428 1.55 24.57 -8.32
CA VAL A 428 1.89 23.94 -9.61
C VAL A 428 3.19 23.14 -9.52
N ASP A 429 4.19 23.66 -8.81
CA ASP A 429 5.46 22.96 -8.56
C ASP A 429 5.24 21.68 -7.73
N PHE A 430 4.55 21.78 -6.60
CA PHE A 430 4.15 20.64 -5.79
C PHE A 430 3.37 19.61 -6.59
N GLY A 431 2.43 20.04 -7.43
CA GLY A 431 1.68 19.15 -8.32
C GLY A 431 2.54 18.40 -9.34
N LYS A 432 3.66 18.98 -9.79
CA LYS A 432 4.64 18.29 -10.66
C LYS A 432 5.50 17.32 -9.84
N ARG A 433 6.09 17.79 -8.75
CA ARG A 433 6.98 16.96 -7.91
C ARG A 433 6.25 15.82 -7.22
N ALA A 434 4.99 15.99 -6.84
CA ALA A 434 4.14 14.92 -6.30
C ALA A 434 3.98 13.79 -7.31
N ARG A 435 3.63 14.12 -8.56
CA ARG A 435 3.48 13.13 -9.64
C ARG A 435 4.80 12.41 -9.96
N ASP A 436 5.91 13.14 -9.90
CA ASP A 436 7.25 12.60 -10.11
C ASP A 436 7.79 11.83 -8.88
N GLY A 437 7.11 11.87 -7.73
CA GLY A 437 7.59 11.25 -6.48
C GLY A 437 8.82 11.93 -5.86
N LYS A 438 8.98 13.24 -6.07
CA LYS A 438 10.15 14.06 -5.66
C LYS A 438 9.86 15.04 -4.52
N LEU A 439 8.75 14.87 -3.81
CA LEU A 439 8.45 15.68 -2.63
C LEU A 439 9.26 15.17 -1.43
N GLY A 440 9.92 16.09 -0.73
CA GLY A 440 10.62 15.80 0.50
C GLY A 440 9.66 15.61 1.69
N ILE A 441 10.14 14.96 2.75
CA ILE A 441 9.35 14.73 3.98
C ILE A 441 9.04 16.05 4.68
N ASP A 442 10.00 16.97 4.76
CA ASP A 442 9.85 18.28 5.42
C ASP A 442 8.76 19.14 4.77
N GLU A 443 8.50 18.91 3.48
CA GLU A 443 7.45 19.60 2.72
C GLU A 443 6.06 19.03 3.01
N MET A 444 5.96 17.84 3.59
CA MET A 444 4.68 17.17 3.91
C MET A 444 4.33 17.20 5.40
N GLN A 445 5.15 17.84 6.22
CA GLN A 445 4.99 17.89 7.68
C GLN A 445 4.74 19.31 8.18
N GLY A 446 4.18 19.44 9.39
CA GLY A 446 4.10 20.72 10.11
C GLY A 446 3.12 21.74 9.54
N GLY A 447 2.17 21.34 8.69
CA GLY A 447 1.04 22.22 8.34
C GLY A 447 0.07 22.36 9.51
N THR A 448 -0.54 23.54 9.66
CA THR A 448 -1.52 23.86 10.72
C THR A 448 -2.95 23.68 10.25
N PHE A 449 -3.20 23.79 8.94
CA PHE A 449 -4.51 23.63 8.32
C PHE A 449 -4.38 22.86 6.99
N THR A 450 -5.43 22.20 6.52
CA THR A 450 -5.43 21.52 5.22
C THR A 450 -6.60 21.99 4.35
N ILE A 451 -6.33 22.16 3.06
CA ILE A 451 -7.33 22.33 2.01
C ILE A 451 -7.27 21.11 1.09
N THR A 452 -8.43 20.49 0.85
CA THR A 452 -8.60 19.39 -0.09
C THR A 452 -9.68 19.72 -1.11
N ASN A 453 -9.47 19.35 -2.37
CA ASN A 453 -10.38 19.68 -3.46
C ASN A 453 -10.87 18.40 -4.17
N GLY A 454 -12.03 17.91 -3.73
CA GLY A 454 -12.72 16.80 -4.37
C GLY A 454 -13.51 17.21 -5.63
N GLY A 455 -13.70 18.52 -5.83
CA GLY A 455 -14.45 19.07 -6.96
C GLY A 455 -13.84 18.74 -8.33
N ILE A 456 -12.52 18.54 -8.39
CA ILE A 456 -11.83 18.11 -9.61
C ILE A 456 -12.28 16.71 -10.07
N PHE A 457 -12.75 15.87 -9.16
CA PHE A 457 -13.29 14.54 -9.43
C PHE A 457 -14.81 14.53 -9.58
N GLY A 458 -15.44 15.71 -9.56
CA GLY A 458 -16.89 15.85 -9.65
C GLY A 458 -17.64 15.67 -8.33
N SER A 459 -16.94 15.61 -7.19
CA SER A 459 -17.59 15.53 -5.88
C SER A 459 -18.41 16.79 -5.62
N LEU A 460 -19.70 16.63 -5.31
CA LEU A 460 -20.60 17.72 -4.97
C LEU A 460 -20.49 18.11 -3.50
N MET A 461 -20.31 17.14 -2.62
CA MET A 461 -20.22 17.31 -1.17
C MET A 461 -19.56 16.08 -0.56
N SER A 462 -18.71 16.26 0.45
CA SER A 462 -18.02 15.21 1.19
C SER A 462 -17.56 15.72 2.55
N THR A 463 -17.37 14.79 3.50
CA THR A 463 -16.82 15.05 4.84
C THR A 463 -15.34 14.68 4.86
N PRO A 464 -14.42 15.63 4.66
CA PRO A 464 -12.99 15.33 4.75
C PRO A 464 -12.61 14.85 6.15
N ILE A 465 -11.67 13.91 6.23
CA ILE A 465 -11.08 13.45 7.49
C ILE A 465 -9.90 14.37 7.83
N LEU A 466 -9.76 14.74 9.10
CA LEU A 466 -8.66 15.57 9.59
C LEU A 466 -7.29 14.92 9.28
N ASN A 467 -6.26 15.75 9.15
CA ASN A 467 -4.87 15.32 9.06
C ASN A 467 -4.16 15.62 10.37
N PRO A 468 -4.14 14.70 11.36
CA PRO A 468 -3.52 14.96 12.66
C PRO A 468 -2.07 15.44 12.52
N PRO A 469 -1.62 16.39 13.37
CA PRO A 469 -2.29 16.92 14.57
C PRO A 469 -3.23 18.11 14.32
N GLN A 470 -3.57 18.42 13.07
CA GLN A 470 -4.43 19.56 12.73
C GLN A 470 -5.87 19.36 13.23
N THR A 471 -6.49 20.47 13.63
CA THR A 471 -7.84 20.48 14.21
C THR A 471 -8.93 20.77 13.18
N ALA A 472 -8.59 21.21 11.96
CA ALA A 472 -9.57 21.49 10.92
C ALA A 472 -9.04 21.24 9.50
N ILE A 473 -9.98 20.94 8.59
CA ILE A 473 -9.73 20.73 7.15
C ILE A 473 -10.88 21.29 6.31
N LEU A 474 -10.55 22.05 5.27
CA LEU A 474 -11.49 22.61 4.30
C LEU A 474 -11.61 21.70 3.08
N GLY A 475 -12.83 21.22 2.82
CA GLY A 475 -13.21 20.49 1.61
C GLY A 475 -13.85 21.41 0.57
N MET A 476 -13.20 21.54 -0.59
CA MET A 476 -13.71 22.22 -1.77
C MET A 476 -14.36 21.21 -2.72
N HIS A 477 -15.49 21.59 -3.29
CA HIS A 477 -16.30 20.73 -4.16
C HIS A 477 -16.49 21.33 -5.55
N LYS A 478 -17.24 20.61 -6.39
CA LYS A 478 -17.48 20.98 -7.78
C LYS A 478 -18.21 22.33 -7.85
N ILE A 479 -17.71 23.23 -8.69
CA ILE A 479 -18.46 24.41 -9.13
C ILE A 479 -19.48 23.96 -10.16
N GLN A 480 -20.76 24.28 -9.94
CA GLN A 480 -21.82 24.00 -10.90
C GLN A 480 -22.83 25.14 -10.96
N GLU A 481 -23.37 25.37 -12.15
CA GLU A 481 -24.43 26.35 -12.36
C GLU A 481 -25.72 25.93 -11.66
N ARG A 482 -26.30 26.84 -10.87
CA ARG A 482 -27.55 26.61 -10.14
C ARG A 482 -28.47 27.83 -10.25
N PRO A 483 -29.80 27.62 -10.30
CA PRO A 483 -30.75 28.71 -10.19
C PRO A 483 -30.79 29.23 -8.74
N MET A 484 -30.40 30.48 -8.54
CA MET A 484 -30.36 31.16 -7.25
C MET A 484 -31.31 32.36 -7.26
N ALA A 485 -32.00 32.59 -6.14
CA ALA A 485 -32.81 33.78 -5.96
C ALA A 485 -31.91 34.97 -5.60
N VAL A 486 -31.75 35.93 -6.50
CA VAL A 486 -30.96 37.15 -6.33
C VAL A 486 -31.86 38.35 -6.54
N ASN A 487 -32.02 39.19 -5.51
CA ASN A 487 -32.86 40.41 -5.57
C ASN A 487 -34.29 40.14 -6.12
N GLY A 488 -34.90 39.02 -5.73
CA GLY A 488 -36.25 38.62 -6.17
C GLY A 488 -36.32 38.05 -7.60
N LYS A 489 -35.20 37.81 -8.27
CA LYS A 489 -35.12 37.15 -9.58
C LYS A 489 -34.40 35.81 -9.48
N VAL A 490 -34.75 34.87 -10.36
CA VAL A 490 -33.97 33.65 -10.52
C VAL A 490 -32.83 33.92 -11.49
N GLU A 491 -31.59 33.85 -11.01
CA GLU A 491 -30.38 33.99 -11.81
C GLU A 491 -29.56 32.70 -11.73
N ILE A 492 -28.94 32.33 -12.85
CA ILE A 492 -28.00 31.19 -12.86
C ILE A 492 -26.67 31.66 -12.31
N ARG A 493 -26.22 31.04 -11.22
CA ARG A 493 -24.96 31.36 -10.53
C ARG A 493 -24.05 30.12 -10.45
N PRO A 494 -22.73 30.27 -10.63
CA PRO A 494 -21.77 29.22 -10.38
C PRO A 494 -21.59 29.02 -8.87
N MET A 495 -22.23 27.99 -8.33
CA MET A 495 -22.21 27.70 -6.89
C MET A 495 -21.22 26.56 -6.58
N MET A 496 -20.56 26.66 -5.43
CA MET A 496 -19.73 25.59 -4.86
C MET A 496 -20.19 25.29 -3.44
N TYR A 497 -20.10 24.02 -3.03
CA TYR A 497 -20.20 23.65 -1.62
C TYR A 497 -18.83 23.64 -0.95
N LEU A 498 -18.74 24.24 0.22
CA LEU A 498 -17.60 24.15 1.12
C LEU A 498 -17.98 23.33 2.33
N ALA A 499 -17.12 22.40 2.72
CA ALA A 499 -17.26 21.62 3.94
C ALA A 499 -16.08 21.93 4.86
N LEU A 500 -16.35 22.24 6.12
CA LEU A 500 -15.31 22.35 7.15
C LEU A 500 -15.50 21.18 8.11
N SER A 501 -14.58 20.24 8.10
CA SER A 501 -14.48 19.24 9.18
C SER A 501 -13.54 19.76 10.25
N TYR A 502 -13.91 19.58 11.51
CA TYR A 502 -13.19 20.12 12.65
C TYR A 502 -13.28 19.20 13.87
N ASP A 503 -12.29 19.28 14.76
CA ASP A 503 -12.28 18.58 16.05
C ASP A 503 -13.04 19.40 17.09
N HIS A 504 -14.20 18.90 17.51
CA HIS A 504 -15.08 19.57 18.46
C HIS A 504 -14.50 19.63 19.89
N ARG A 505 -13.37 18.98 20.16
CA ARG A 505 -12.63 19.18 21.42
C ARG A 505 -11.94 20.54 21.47
N MET A 506 -11.61 21.12 20.31
CA MET A 506 -10.94 22.41 20.19
C MET A 506 -11.87 23.51 19.67
N ILE A 507 -12.72 23.20 18.69
CA ILE A 507 -13.49 24.21 17.97
C ILE A 507 -14.97 24.00 18.25
N ASP A 508 -15.62 25.03 18.80
CA ASP A 508 -17.06 25.04 19.00
C ASP A 508 -17.81 25.28 17.68
N GLY A 509 -19.06 24.79 17.61
CA GLY A 509 -19.88 24.92 16.39
C GLY A 509 -20.10 26.38 15.92
N LYS A 510 -20.11 27.36 16.85
CA LYS A 510 -20.18 28.77 16.50
C LYS A 510 -18.95 29.22 15.70
N ASP A 511 -17.76 28.90 16.20
CA ASP A 511 -16.50 29.35 15.59
C ASP A 511 -16.26 28.63 14.25
N ALA A 512 -16.60 27.35 14.17
CA ALA A 512 -16.58 26.60 12.91
C ALA A 512 -17.47 27.25 11.82
N VAL A 513 -18.70 27.62 12.18
CA VAL A 513 -19.64 28.28 11.24
C VAL A 513 -19.14 29.68 10.87
N GLN A 514 -18.70 30.47 11.85
CA GLN A 514 -18.21 31.83 11.59
C GLN A 514 -16.92 31.83 10.75
N PHE A 515 -16.02 30.88 10.96
CA PHE A 515 -14.84 30.67 10.12
C PHE A 515 -15.22 30.36 8.68
N LEU A 516 -16.15 29.42 8.47
CA LEU A 516 -16.58 29.05 7.11
C LEU A 516 -17.34 30.19 6.41
N VAL A 517 -18.13 30.97 7.15
CA VAL A 517 -18.77 32.21 6.66
C VAL A 517 -17.72 33.26 6.30
N ALA A 518 -16.67 33.44 7.10
CA ALA A 518 -15.60 34.38 6.78
C ALA A 518 -14.91 34.02 5.45
N ILE A 519 -14.62 32.73 5.22
CA ILE A 519 -14.09 32.26 3.94
C ILE A 519 -15.08 32.54 2.81
N LYS A 520 -16.37 32.22 3.00
CA LYS A 520 -17.43 32.49 2.02
C LYS A 520 -17.46 33.98 1.63
N ASP A 521 -17.50 34.87 2.61
CA ASP A 521 -17.59 36.32 2.38
C ASP A 521 -16.38 36.87 1.63
N LEU A 522 -15.17 36.39 1.95
CA LEU A 522 -13.94 36.77 1.26
C LEU A 522 -13.89 36.26 -0.19
N LEU A 523 -14.56 35.15 -0.49
CA LEU A 523 -14.65 34.61 -1.85
C LEU A 523 -15.76 35.28 -2.66
N GLU A 524 -16.92 35.58 -2.05
CA GLU A 524 -18.02 36.28 -2.72
C GLU A 524 -17.68 37.75 -3.02
N ASP A 525 -16.78 38.35 -2.23
CA ASP A 525 -16.24 39.69 -2.45
C ASP A 525 -14.70 39.72 -2.29
N PRO A 526 -13.94 39.30 -3.33
CA PRO A 526 -12.48 39.22 -3.27
C PRO A 526 -11.77 40.56 -3.03
N ALA A 527 -12.45 41.69 -3.20
CA ALA A 527 -11.88 43.00 -2.88
C ALA A 527 -11.58 43.15 -1.38
N ARG A 528 -12.31 42.43 -0.52
CA ARG A 528 -12.09 42.42 0.94
C ARG A 528 -10.70 41.92 1.30
N LEU A 529 -10.16 40.94 0.57
CA LEU A 529 -8.79 40.45 0.74
C LEU A 529 -7.73 41.53 0.51
N LEU A 530 -8.02 42.53 -0.34
CA LEU A 530 -7.12 43.66 -0.60
C LEU A 530 -7.28 44.79 0.42
N LEU A 531 -8.49 44.93 0.97
CA LEU A 531 -8.84 46.00 1.89
C LEU A 531 -8.62 45.62 3.37
N ASP A 532 -8.32 44.36 3.64
CA ASP A 532 -8.10 43.83 5.00
C ASP A 532 -9.35 44.00 5.89
N ILE A 533 -10.52 43.61 5.35
CA ILE A 533 -11.84 43.73 6.02
C ILE A 533 -12.63 42.42 6.03
#